data_AF-A0A4U3AJX5-F1
#
_entry.id   AF-A0A4U3AJX5-F1
#
_cell.length_a   1.000
_cell.length_b   1.000
_cell.length_c   1.000
_cell.angle_alpha   90.00
_cell.angle_beta   90.00
_cell.angle_gamma   90.00
#
_symmetry.space_group_name_H-M   'P 1'
#
loop_
_entity.id
_entity.type
_entity.pdbx_description
1 polymer ?
#
loop_
_entity_poly.entity_id
_entity_poly.type
_entity_poly.pdbx_seq_one_letter_code
_entity_poly.pdbx_strand_id
1 'polypeptide(L)' 'MSLLGRLNDDMKQAMKNKQKEKLTVIRMVKAALQNEGIKLQHTLTEEEELTVLAREVKQYKDSL' A
#
# COMPACT_ATOMS: atom_id res chain seq x y z
N MET A 1 4.67 13.71 -6.08
CA MET A 1 3.75 13.23 -5.02
C MET A 1 4.23 11.83 -4.66
N SER A 2 4.50 11.51 -3.39
CA SER A 2 4.96 10.16 -3.02
C SER A 2 3.83 9.13 -3.13
N LEU A 3 4.17 7.84 -3.27
CA LEU A 3 3.19 6.76 -3.31
C LEU A 3 2.31 6.74 -2.05
N LEU A 4 2.91 6.92 -0.87
CA LEU A 4 2.16 7.04 0.39
C LEU A 4 1.21 8.25 0.41
N GLY A 5 1.61 9.36 -0.20
CA GLY A 5 0.75 10.53 -0.38
C GLY A 5 -0.47 10.20 -1.23
N ARG A 6 -0.25 9.58 -2.38
CA ARG A 6 -1.34 9.12 -3.27
C ARG A 6 -2.28 8.13 -2.58
N LEU A 7 -1.73 7.13 -1.88
CA LEU A 7 -2.53 6.14 -1.15
C LEU A 7 -3.39 6.77 -0.05
N ASN A 8 -2.90 7.83 0.62
CA ASN A 8 -3.70 8.56 1.60
C ASN A 8 -4.90 9.26 0.97
N ASP A 9 -4.72 9.88 -0.21
CA ASP A 9 -5.80 10.57 -0.90
C ASP A 9 -6.80 9.59 -1.50
N ASP A 10 -6.33 8.50 -2.10
CA ASP A 10 -7.17 7.40 -2.56
C ASP A 10 -7.96 6.77 -1.41
N MET A 11 -7.37 6.63 -0.22
CA MET A 11 -8.06 6.16 0.98
C MET A 11 -9.19 7.10 1.39
N LYS A 12 -8.94 8.42 1.44
CA LYS A 12 -9.98 9.42 1.75
C LYS A 12 -11.12 9.36 0.73
N GLN A 13 -10.78 9.25 -0.55
CA GLN A 13 -11.78 9.15 -1.62
C GLN A 13 -12.60 7.85 -1.52
N ALA A 14 -11.96 6.72 -1.23
CA ALA A 14 -12.64 5.44 -1.03
C ALA A 14 -13.58 5.47 0.19
N MET A 15 -13.18 6.14 1.29
CA MET A 15 -14.05 6.38 2.45
C MET A 15 -15.27 7.21 2.08
N LYS A 16 -15.08 8.34 1.39
CA LYS A 16 -16.17 9.22 0.93
C LYS A 16 -17.16 8.49 0.03
N ASN A 17 -16.65 7.66 -0.87
CA ASN A 17 -17.45 6.90 -1.83
C ASN A 17 -17.99 5.58 -1.27
N LYS A 18 -17.74 5.25 0.00
CA LYS A 18 -18.16 4.00 0.64
C LYS A 18 -17.67 2.73 -0.10
N GLN A 19 -16.51 2.80 -0.76
CA GLN A 19 -15.91 1.70 -1.52
C GLN A 19 -15.15 0.76 -0.58
N LYS A 20 -15.86 -0.13 0.12
CA LYS A 20 -15.30 -0.98 1.19
C LYS A 20 -14.12 -1.84 0.74
N GLU A 21 -14.27 -2.57 -0.37
CA GLU A 21 -13.19 -3.45 -0.88
C GLU A 21 -11.94 -2.66 -1.24
N LYS A 22 -12.11 -1.58 -2.03
CA LYS A 22 -11.00 -0.69 -2.42
C LYS A 22 -10.31 -0.10 -1.19
N LEU A 23 -11.08 0.33 -0.19
CA LEU A 23 -10.56 0.90 1.06
C LEU A 23 -9.71 -0.12 1.83
N THR A 24 -10.15 -1.37 1.91
CA THR A 24 -9.40 -2.46 2.55
C THR A 24 -8.07 -2.68 1.84
N VAL A 25 -8.07 -2.81 0.51
CA VAL A 25 -6.84 -3.01 -0.28
C VAL A 25 -5.87 -1.85 -0.10
N ILE A 26 -6.34 -0.60 -0.18
CA ILE A 26 -5.49 0.59 0.01
C ILE A 26 -4.84 0.59 1.39
N ARG A 27 -5.59 0.27 2.44
CA ARG A 27 -5.07 0.23 3.81
C ARG A 27 -4.00 -0.85 3.99
N MET A 28 -4.23 -2.04 3.43
CA MET A 28 -3.28 -3.14 3.49
C MET A 28 -1.96 -2.78 2.80
N VAL A 29 -2.03 -2.29 1.56
CA VAL A 29 -0.84 -1.88 0.79
C VAL A 29 -0.09 -0.75 1.49
N LYS A 30 -0.81 0.25 2.01
CA LYS A 30 -0.19 1.35 2.76
C LYS A 30 0.53 0.83 4.01
N ALA A 31 -0.09 -0.07 4.77
CA ALA A 31 0.53 -0.66 5.95
C ALA A 31 1.78 -1.48 5.59
N ALA A 32 1.76 -2.26 4.51
CA ALA A 32 2.92 -3.01 4.04
C ALA A 32 4.11 -2.10 3.71
N LEU A 33 3.89 -0.99 3.00
CA LEU A 33 4.93 0.00 2.69
C LEU A 33 5.48 0.67 3.95
N GLN A 34 4.61 1.07 4.88
CA GLN A 34 5.04 1.68 6.13
C GLN A 34 5.85 0.69 6.99
N ASN A 35 5.42 -0.56 7.06
CA ASN A 35 6.11 -1.60 7.82
C ASN A 35 7.49 -1.92 7.23
N GLU A 36 7.64 -1.95 5.90
CA GLU A 36 8.95 -2.16 5.28
C GLU A 36 9.88 -0.97 5.56
N GLY A 37 9.38 0.28 5.47
CA GLY A 37 10.18 1.46 5.83
C GLY A 37 10.62 1.45 7.30
N ILE A 38 9.75 1.02 8.22
CA ILE A 38 10.10 0.84 9.65
C ILE A 38 11.19 -0.22 9.80
N LYS A 39 11.06 -1.35 9.08
CA LYS A 39 12.01 -2.46 9.12
C LYS A 39 13.39 -2.08 8.59
N LEU A 40 13.45 -1.31 7.50
CA LEU A 40 14.69 -0.83 6.90
C LEU A 40 15.22 0.44 7.58
N GLN A 41 14.43 1.06 8.46
CA GLN A 41 14.76 2.29 9.19
C GLN A 41 14.99 3.51 8.28
N HIS A 42 14.37 3.54 7.10
CA HIS A 42 14.36 4.71 6.23
C HIS A 42 13.09 4.76 5.38
N THR A 43 12.86 5.90 4.73
CA THR A 43 11.81 6.02 3.71
C THR A 43 12.20 5.19 2.51
N LEU A 44 11.28 4.36 2.02
CA LEU A 44 11.52 3.51 0.85
C LEU A 44 11.84 4.35 -0.39
N THR A 45 12.77 3.85 -1.18
CA THR A 45 13.00 4.27 -2.56
C THR A 45 11.92 3.69 -3.48
N GLU A 46 11.77 4.23 -4.69
CA GLU A 46 10.78 3.75 -5.66
C GLU A 46 10.96 2.26 -6.00
N GLU A 47 12.21 1.77 -6.07
CA GLU A 47 12.51 0.36 -6.33
C GLU A 47 12.08 -0.56 -5.18
N GLU A 48 12.27 -0.11 -3.94
CA GLU A 48 11.82 -0.84 -2.76
C GLU A 48 10.29 -0.82 -2.64
N GLU A 49 9.65 0.30 -2.96
CA GLU A 49 8.19 0.39 -3.05
C GLU A 49 7.66 -0.62 -4.07
N LEU A 50 8.24 -0.70 -5.28
CA LEU A 50 7.88 -1.69 -6.29
C LEU A 50 8.08 -3.13 -5.82
N THR A 51 9.17 -3.38 -5.10
CA THR A 51 9.47 -4.71 -4.54
C THR A 51 8.42 -5.14 -3.52
N VAL A 52 8.02 -4.24 -2.62
CA VAL A 52 6.93 -4.49 -1.65
C VAL A 52 5.63 -4.75 -2.40
N LEU A 53 5.26 -3.90 -3.37
CA LEU A 53 4.02 -4.08 -4.14
C LEU A 53 3.97 -5.42 -4.88
N ALA A 54 5.07 -5.82 -5.52
CA ALA A 54 5.16 -7.10 -6.22
C ALA A 54 4.96 -8.29 -5.26
N ARG A 55 5.54 -8.19 -4.04
CA ARG A 55 5.35 -9.20 -2.99
C ARG A 55 3.89 -9.30 -2.55
N GLU A 56 3.23 -8.16 -2.27
CA GLU A 56 1.82 -8.15 -1.86
C GLU A 56 0.90 -8.74 -2.95
N VAL A 57 1.15 -8.41 -4.22
CA VAL A 57 0.39 -8.97 -5.36
C VAL A 57 0.60 -10.48 -5.46
N LYS A 58 1.83 -10.97 -5.27
CA LYS A 58 2.12 -12.40 -5.28
C LYS A 58 1.39 -13.12 -4.16
N GLN A 59 1.48 -12.63 -2.92
CA GLN A 59 0.80 -13.24 -1.77
C GLN A 59 -0.72 -13.30 -1.94
N TYR A 60 -1.31 -12.25 -2.51
CA TYR A 60 -2.74 -12.24 -2.84
C TYR A 60 -3.11 -13.32 -3.86
N LYS A 61 -2.31 -13.49 -4.93
CA LYS A 61 -2.53 -14.54 -5.93
C LYS A 61 -2.35 -15.95 -5.38
N ASP A 62 -1.36 -16.14 -4.52
CA ASP A 62 -1.06 -17.45 -3.91
C ASP A 62 -2.12 -17.86 -2.87
N SER A 63 -2.93 -16.92 -2.38
CA SER A 63 -3.99 -17.15 -1.38
C SER A 63 -5.39 -17.42 -1.99
N LEU A 64 -5.51 -17.35 -3.31
CA LEU A 64 -6.75 -17.61 -4.07
C LEU A 64 -6.75 -19.03 -4.65
#